data_AF-A0A1H9M976-F1
#
_entry.id   AF-A0A1H9M976-F1
#
_cell.length_a   1.000
_cell.length_b   1.000
_cell.length_c   1.000
_cell.angle_alpha   90.00
_cell.angle_beta   90.00
_cell.angle_gamma   90.00
#
_symmetry.space_group_name_H-M   'P 1'
#
loop_
_entity.id
_entity.type
_entity.pdbx_description
1 polymer ?
#
loop_
_entity_poly.entity_id
_entity_poly.type
_entity_poly.pdbx_seq_one_letter_code
_entity_poly.pdbx_strand_id
1 'polypeptide(L)'
;MTMEYASTIDIGARKQRRDGINEDAIATAVFENHHRQTERPVGIFVLGDGVGGEACGDVAAFLATTVVRKRLTDALLGPGTDIPERFGIDSYEPTPPTADADSDAALSEARIRTAIQDGIDAAHKHVQEFARDIGGRPATTLVVGVYVDGHLHYGWVGDSRIYLINERHEETKQLTRDHAVTNDLLENGEIDDEVYARIHPDATAITNAVGGSAHGQPSVDVEFGSTEIYRDDIILFTSDGLVDAFPDNRSLRQEYQQATDTAAAREAVLESLVTDDEIREIVLEADDLRDAVAELVSFANDRGGKDNLSVTLARDPGTTPSPNTPPFRGTVADSRELTDQETVIEPAEETGGSDPAAGSESTSGETEPTDVGNESTASPDESDGESGRSPPEGGTAKVVSAGEGDPPTAAVTIAGDETIFEVVDGVTIGRTTADRDRNPNIGLVVDDDDPVESNHARLEFDDDGYWRIRDISAVGTFVEATEGEGRWAVLLSSEGAALHRQHGFDPDAAAEGDLEETTRLRDGTAFTLEDPRKENPITFRFFSSVDHARNRTRWSDPNDGRPFGGFCT
;
A
#
# COMPACT_ATOMS: atom_id res chain seq x y z
N MET A 1 6.47 24.87 -23.82
CA MET A 1 7.82 24.67 -23.28
C MET A 1 7.89 23.21 -22.93
N THR A 2 8.93 22.54 -23.37
CA THR A 2 9.13 21.09 -23.22
C THR A 2 9.41 20.71 -21.77
N MET A 3 9.10 19.47 -21.40
CA MET A 3 9.46 18.96 -20.07
C MET A 3 10.99 18.96 -19.92
N GLU A 4 11.48 19.45 -18.80
CA GLU A 4 12.91 19.54 -18.52
C GLU A 4 13.29 18.47 -17.49
N TYR A 5 14.44 17.85 -17.68
CA TYR A 5 14.99 16.92 -16.69
C TYR A 5 16.52 16.89 -16.75
N ALA A 6 17.13 16.54 -15.62
CA ALA A 6 18.54 16.26 -15.49
C ALA A 6 18.72 15.07 -14.53
N SER A 7 19.63 14.16 -14.85
CA SER A 7 19.92 13.00 -14.01
C SER A 7 21.42 12.78 -13.94
N THR A 8 21.91 12.35 -12.78
CA THR A 8 23.32 12.00 -12.58
C THR A 8 23.44 10.85 -11.60
N ILE A 9 24.55 10.12 -11.72
CA ILE A 9 24.98 9.11 -10.76
C ILE A 9 26.44 9.39 -10.37
N ASP A 10 26.80 9.22 -9.11
CA ASP A 10 28.15 9.34 -8.59
C ASP A 10 28.46 8.18 -7.65
N ILE A 11 29.70 7.68 -7.69
CA ILE A 11 30.11 6.57 -6.81
C ILE A 11 30.12 7.00 -5.33
N GLY A 12 30.26 8.30 -5.05
CA GLY A 12 30.46 8.83 -3.71
C GLY A 12 31.92 8.81 -3.29
N ALA A 13 32.40 9.91 -2.73
CA ALA A 13 33.79 10.12 -2.36
C ALA A 13 34.36 9.03 -1.44
N ARG A 14 33.55 8.43 -0.56
CA ARG A 14 33.97 7.33 0.33
C ARG A 14 34.15 6.01 -0.43
N LYS A 15 33.18 5.59 -1.24
CA LYS A 15 33.26 4.36 -2.04
C LYS A 15 34.39 4.46 -3.07
N GLN A 16 34.58 5.63 -3.69
CA GLN A 16 35.73 5.90 -4.58
C GLN A 16 37.08 5.66 -3.91
N ARG A 17 37.26 6.14 -2.66
CA ARG A 17 38.51 5.92 -1.89
C ARG A 17 38.76 4.45 -1.53
N ARG A 18 37.75 3.60 -1.65
CA ARG A 18 37.80 2.16 -1.31
C ARG A 18 37.75 1.27 -2.56
N ASP A 19 37.95 1.83 -3.75
CA ASP A 19 37.80 1.13 -5.03
C ASP A 19 36.42 0.45 -5.19
N GLY A 20 35.38 1.05 -4.60
CA GLY A 20 33.99 0.62 -4.73
C GLY A 20 33.40 0.93 -6.10
N ILE A 21 32.29 0.28 -6.42
CA ILE A 21 31.53 0.51 -7.65
C ILE A 21 30.29 1.37 -7.36
N ASN A 22 29.61 1.78 -8.43
CA ASN A 22 28.25 2.31 -8.31
C ASN A 22 27.26 1.15 -8.44
N GLU A 23 26.46 0.93 -7.40
CA GLU A 23 25.42 -0.10 -7.34
C GLU A 23 24.03 0.47 -7.69
N ASP A 24 23.93 1.79 -7.88
CA ASP A 24 22.69 2.46 -8.29
C ASP A 24 22.48 2.40 -9.80
N ALA A 25 21.21 2.52 -10.21
CA ALA A 25 20.83 2.69 -11.59
C ALA A 25 19.70 3.70 -11.75
N ILE A 26 19.75 4.46 -12.86
CA ILE A 26 18.69 5.38 -13.29
C ILE A 26 18.25 4.97 -14.71
N ALA A 27 16.93 4.93 -14.93
CA ALA A 27 16.35 4.76 -16.24
C ALA A 27 15.23 5.80 -16.46
N THR A 28 15.44 6.70 -17.42
CA THR A 28 14.49 7.76 -17.77
C THR A 28 14.02 7.60 -19.21
N ALA A 29 12.74 7.91 -19.47
CA ALA A 29 12.20 8.09 -20.80
C ALA A 29 11.23 9.27 -20.81
N VAL A 30 11.43 10.22 -21.73
CA VAL A 30 10.52 11.35 -21.93
C VAL A 30 10.01 11.30 -23.36
N PHE A 31 8.70 11.34 -23.52
CA PHE A 31 7.99 11.35 -24.79
C PHE A 31 7.22 12.64 -24.92
N GLU A 32 7.18 13.22 -26.12
CA GLU A 32 6.44 14.46 -26.36
C GLU A 32 5.58 14.32 -27.61
N ASN A 33 4.29 14.59 -27.45
CA ASN A 33 3.34 14.67 -28.56
C ASN A 33 2.91 16.11 -28.80
N HIS A 34 3.09 16.59 -30.03
CA HIS A 34 2.64 17.92 -30.45
C HIS A 34 1.39 17.80 -31.34
N HIS A 35 0.27 18.42 -30.94
CA HIS A 35 -0.95 18.46 -31.75
C HIS A 35 -1.67 19.80 -31.65
N ARG A 36 -2.03 20.43 -32.79
CA ARG A 36 -2.82 21.67 -32.86
C ARG A 36 -2.36 22.78 -31.89
N GLN A 37 -1.04 22.89 -31.66
CA GLN A 37 -0.35 23.82 -30.76
C GLN A 37 -0.31 23.43 -29.26
N THR A 38 -0.79 22.25 -28.90
CA THR A 38 -0.64 21.68 -27.56
C THR A 38 0.57 20.74 -27.52
N GLU A 39 1.39 20.87 -26.49
CA GLU A 39 2.48 19.95 -26.14
C GLU A 39 1.97 19.04 -25.02
N ARG A 40 2.21 17.73 -25.14
CA ARG A 40 1.84 16.75 -24.11
C ARG A 40 3.05 15.90 -23.78
N PRO A 41 3.82 16.28 -22.75
CA PRO A 41 4.94 15.48 -22.28
C PRO A 41 4.44 14.30 -21.44
N VAL A 42 5.09 13.16 -21.62
CA VAL A 42 4.96 11.97 -20.77
C VAL A 42 6.36 11.62 -20.28
N GLY A 43 6.55 11.58 -18.95
CA GLY A 43 7.82 11.25 -18.33
C GLY A 43 7.74 9.91 -17.60
N ILE A 44 8.75 9.06 -17.75
CA ILE A 44 8.99 7.87 -16.95
C ILE A 44 10.34 8.06 -16.27
N PHE A 45 10.35 8.02 -14.95
CA PHE A 45 11.55 8.14 -14.12
C PHE A 45 11.64 6.91 -13.22
N VAL A 46 12.75 6.19 -13.30
CA VAL A 46 13.00 5.02 -12.47
C VAL A 46 14.39 5.13 -11.89
N LEU A 47 14.50 4.99 -10.57
CA LEU A 47 15.77 4.96 -9.84
C LEU A 47 15.75 3.75 -8.93
N GLY A 48 16.84 3.00 -8.90
CA GLY A 48 17.03 1.90 -7.97
C GLY A 48 18.41 1.96 -7.34
N ASP A 49 18.46 1.68 -6.05
CA ASP A 49 19.68 1.58 -5.24
C ASP A 49 19.95 0.11 -4.93
N GLY A 50 21.06 -0.41 -5.46
CA GLY A 50 21.44 -1.80 -5.30
C GLY A 50 21.97 -2.07 -3.90
N VAL A 51 21.34 -3.00 -3.17
CA VAL A 51 21.73 -3.32 -1.79
C VAL A 51 23.16 -3.87 -1.77
N GLY A 52 24.07 -3.11 -1.14
CA GLY A 52 25.47 -3.48 -1.03
C GLY A 52 25.72 -4.66 -0.07
N GLY A 53 26.78 -5.42 -0.31
CA GLY A 53 27.24 -6.50 0.57
C GLY A 53 26.73 -7.91 0.23
N GLU A 54 25.65 -8.03 -0.56
CA GLU A 54 25.26 -9.29 -1.22
C GLU A 54 25.75 -9.32 -2.67
N ALA A 55 25.89 -10.51 -3.26
CA ALA A 55 26.43 -10.63 -4.61
C ALA A 55 25.46 -9.99 -5.63
N CYS A 56 25.92 -8.90 -6.28
CA CYS A 56 25.35 -8.26 -7.47
C CYS A 56 24.16 -7.28 -7.27
N GLY A 57 24.24 -6.38 -6.29
CA GLY A 57 23.30 -5.26 -6.14
C GLY A 57 23.26 -4.33 -7.37
N ASP A 58 24.41 -4.05 -7.97
CA ASP A 58 24.54 -3.30 -9.23
C ASP A 58 23.72 -3.92 -10.39
N VAL A 59 23.74 -5.25 -10.49
CA VAL A 59 22.95 -5.98 -11.50
C VAL A 59 21.47 -5.95 -11.15
N ALA A 60 21.11 -6.03 -9.86
CA ALA A 60 19.73 -5.94 -9.41
C ALA A 60 19.10 -4.60 -9.81
N ALA A 61 19.76 -3.48 -9.49
CA ALA A 61 19.32 -2.14 -9.83
C ALA A 61 19.21 -1.95 -11.35
N PHE A 62 20.23 -2.40 -12.10
CA PHE A 62 20.21 -2.35 -13.56
C PHE A 62 19.03 -3.13 -14.17
N LEU A 63 18.80 -4.37 -13.72
CA LEU A 63 17.69 -5.19 -14.20
C LEU A 63 16.34 -4.57 -13.86
N ALA A 64 16.15 -4.13 -12.61
CA ALA A 64 14.89 -3.59 -12.14
C ALA A 64 14.50 -2.32 -12.92
N THR A 65 15.40 -1.33 -12.97
CA THR A 65 15.17 -0.06 -13.67
C THR A 65 14.92 -0.27 -15.17
N THR A 66 15.66 -1.19 -15.81
CA THR A 66 15.48 -1.52 -17.23
C THR A 66 14.14 -2.18 -17.52
N VAL A 67 13.74 -3.15 -16.71
CA VAL A 67 12.48 -3.90 -16.88
C VAL A 67 11.28 -2.98 -16.66
N VAL A 68 11.29 -2.22 -15.57
CA VAL A 68 10.19 -1.30 -15.21
C VAL A 68 10.01 -0.25 -16.30
N ARG A 69 11.08 0.45 -16.72
CA ARG A 69 10.99 1.44 -17.80
C ARG A 69 10.41 0.83 -19.07
N LYS A 70 10.85 -0.38 -19.45
CA LYS A 70 10.34 -1.07 -20.65
C LYS A 70 8.84 -1.34 -20.54
N ARG A 71 8.40 -1.95 -19.43
CA ARG A 71 6.99 -2.30 -19.19
C ARG A 71 6.09 -1.07 -19.18
N LEU A 72 6.53 0.00 -18.52
CA LEU A 72 5.82 1.28 -18.49
C LEU A 72 5.75 1.92 -19.88
N THR A 73 6.84 1.89 -20.65
CA THR A 73 6.83 2.39 -22.04
C THR A 73 5.79 1.63 -22.88
N ASP A 74 5.78 0.29 -22.78
CA ASP A 74 4.82 -0.55 -23.51
C ASP A 74 3.36 -0.30 -23.06
N ALA A 75 3.14 -0.02 -21.77
CA ALA A 75 1.81 0.28 -21.22
C ALA A 75 1.31 1.68 -21.62
N LEU A 76 2.19 2.69 -21.58
CA LEU A 76 1.86 4.10 -21.84
C LEU A 76 1.82 4.45 -23.33
N LEU A 77 2.47 3.66 -24.18
CA LEU A 77 2.48 3.84 -25.65
C LEU A 77 1.85 2.65 -26.40
N GLY A 78 1.18 1.75 -25.67
CA GLY A 78 0.58 0.53 -26.20
C GLY A 78 -0.75 0.77 -26.94
N PRO A 79 -1.39 -0.31 -27.43
CA PRO A 79 -2.66 -0.23 -28.16
C PRO A 79 -3.74 0.53 -27.38
N GLY A 80 -4.41 1.47 -28.04
CA GLY A 80 -5.47 2.29 -27.44
C GLY A 80 -5.02 3.60 -26.81
N THR A 81 -3.72 3.91 -26.88
CA THR A 81 -3.12 5.23 -26.59
C THR A 81 -3.04 6.12 -27.85
N ASP A 82 -3.50 5.61 -28.99
CA ASP A 82 -3.60 6.27 -30.28
C ASP A 82 -5.05 6.67 -30.64
N ILE A 83 -5.98 6.53 -29.68
CA ILE A 83 -7.41 6.85 -29.84
C ILE A 83 -7.64 8.34 -29.49
N PRO A 84 -7.95 9.21 -30.47
CA PRO A 84 -8.09 10.66 -30.26
C PRO A 84 -9.14 11.04 -29.20
N GLU A 85 -10.24 10.30 -29.15
CA GLU A 85 -11.36 10.54 -28.22
C GLU A 85 -10.93 10.42 -26.75
N ARG A 86 -9.99 9.52 -26.45
CA ARG A 86 -9.43 9.33 -25.11
C ARG A 86 -8.51 10.47 -24.64
N PHE A 87 -8.24 11.42 -25.54
CA PHE A 87 -7.42 12.61 -25.29
C PHE A 87 -8.23 13.91 -25.42
N GLY A 88 -9.57 13.81 -25.46
CA GLY A 88 -10.46 14.95 -25.67
C GLY A 88 -10.32 15.57 -27.06
N ILE A 89 -9.76 14.84 -28.02
CA ILE A 89 -9.70 15.27 -29.42
C ILE A 89 -10.94 14.71 -30.10
N ASP A 90 -12.00 15.52 -30.14
CA ASP A 90 -13.25 15.17 -30.81
C ASP A 90 -12.96 14.74 -32.26
N SER A 91 -13.27 13.47 -32.56
CA SER A 91 -13.58 13.08 -33.92
C SER A 91 -14.88 13.74 -34.32
N TYR A 92 -15.09 13.89 -35.63
CA TYR A 92 -16.03 14.82 -36.24
C TYR A 92 -17.53 14.48 -35.99
N GLU A 93 -18.03 14.36 -34.76
CA GLU A 93 -19.46 14.26 -34.44
C GLU A 93 -19.86 14.97 -33.12
N PRO A 94 -21.02 15.67 -33.10
CA PRO A 94 -21.46 16.49 -31.98
C PRO A 94 -22.29 15.68 -30.98
N THR A 95 -21.71 14.63 -30.39
CA THR A 95 -22.34 13.96 -29.24
C THR A 95 -21.41 14.09 -28.05
N PRO A 96 -21.77 14.87 -27.02
CA PRO A 96 -20.95 14.96 -25.82
C PRO A 96 -20.95 13.58 -25.13
N PRO A 97 -19.79 13.06 -24.71
CA PRO A 97 -19.75 11.84 -23.93
C PRO A 97 -20.53 12.06 -22.63
N THR A 98 -21.56 11.26 -22.42
CA THR A 98 -22.33 11.22 -21.17
C THR A 98 -21.60 10.32 -20.18
N ALA A 99 -21.18 10.91 -19.06
CA ALA A 99 -20.93 10.31 -17.73
C ALA A 99 -20.46 8.85 -17.70
N ASP A 100 -19.14 8.67 -17.77
CA ASP A 100 -18.26 7.85 -16.92
C ASP A 100 -16.84 8.00 -17.48
N ALA A 101 -16.26 9.20 -17.32
CA ALA A 101 -15.10 9.65 -18.11
C ALA A 101 -13.73 9.23 -17.56
N ASP A 102 -13.64 8.71 -16.33
CA ASP A 102 -12.35 8.46 -15.67
C ASP A 102 -11.85 7.01 -15.78
N SER A 103 -12.73 6.01 -15.96
CA SER A 103 -12.32 4.59 -16.02
C SER A 103 -11.81 4.17 -17.41
N ASP A 104 -12.23 4.86 -18.47
CA ASP A 104 -11.93 4.52 -19.87
C ASP A 104 -10.84 5.38 -20.53
N ALA A 105 -10.27 6.35 -19.80
CA ALA A 105 -9.16 7.15 -20.28
C ALA A 105 -7.93 6.27 -20.57
N ALA A 106 -7.18 6.59 -21.63
CA ALA A 106 -6.02 5.82 -22.04
C ALA A 106 -4.94 5.72 -20.93
N LEU A 107 -4.93 6.69 -20.03
CA LEU A 107 -3.89 6.95 -19.03
C LEU A 107 -4.54 7.34 -17.69
N SER A 108 -5.61 6.66 -17.26
CA SER A 108 -6.21 6.87 -15.93
C SER A 108 -5.25 6.46 -14.82
N GLU A 109 -5.40 7.07 -13.64
CA GLU A 109 -4.57 6.77 -12.46
C GLU A 109 -4.55 5.27 -12.13
N ALA A 110 -5.71 4.61 -12.15
CA ALA A 110 -5.82 3.17 -11.88
C ALA A 110 -4.98 2.34 -12.86
N ARG A 111 -5.01 2.67 -14.15
CA ARG A 111 -4.22 1.96 -15.16
C ARG A 111 -2.72 2.19 -15.01
N ILE A 112 -2.33 3.42 -14.69
CA ILE A 112 -0.92 3.77 -14.46
C ILE A 112 -0.41 3.05 -13.20
N ARG A 113 -1.20 3.03 -12.13
CA ARG A 113 -0.90 2.27 -10.92
C ARG A 113 -0.71 0.78 -11.22
N THR A 114 -1.63 0.16 -11.96
CA THR A 114 -1.47 -1.24 -12.40
C THR A 114 -0.20 -1.43 -13.23
N ALA A 115 0.10 -0.51 -14.15
CA ALA A 115 1.31 -0.59 -14.97
C ALA A 115 2.60 -0.46 -14.14
N ILE A 116 2.60 0.36 -13.08
CA ILE A 116 3.70 0.45 -12.13
C ILE A 116 3.83 -0.87 -11.36
N GLN A 117 2.75 -1.40 -10.75
CA GLN A 117 2.76 -2.70 -10.06
C GLN A 117 3.31 -3.81 -10.96
N ASP A 118 2.74 -3.98 -12.15
CA ASP A 118 3.13 -5.01 -13.13
C ASP A 118 4.60 -4.86 -13.54
N GLY A 119 5.07 -3.62 -13.69
CA GLY A 119 6.46 -3.30 -14.01
C GLY A 119 7.41 -3.73 -12.90
N ILE A 120 7.07 -3.43 -11.64
CA ILE A 120 7.87 -3.75 -10.46
C ILE A 120 7.85 -5.25 -10.18
N ASP A 121 6.70 -5.93 -10.27
CA ASP A 121 6.62 -7.38 -10.11
C ASP A 121 7.40 -8.12 -11.20
N ALA A 122 7.35 -7.63 -12.45
CA ALA A 122 8.17 -8.17 -13.52
C ALA A 122 9.68 -7.96 -13.25
N ALA A 123 10.07 -6.84 -12.66
CA ALA A 123 11.45 -6.61 -12.21
C ALA A 123 11.83 -7.57 -11.08
N HIS A 124 10.97 -7.71 -10.07
CA HIS A 124 11.17 -8.62 -8.94
C HIS A 124 11.44 -10.05 -9.41
N LYS A 125 10.59 -10.55 -10.33
CA LYS A 125 10.76 -11.86 -10.94
C LYS A 125 12.10 -12.01 -11.67
N HIS A 126 12.51 -11.03 -12.49
CA HIS A 126 13.79 -11.11 -13.21
C HIS A 126 14.99 -11.09 -12.25
N VAL A 127 14.95 -10.28 -11.19
CA VAL A 127 16.01 -10.25 -10.18
C VAL A 127 16.08 -11.58 -9.43
N GLN A 128 14.93 -12.19 -9.08
CA GLN A 128 14.89 -13.52 -8.47
C GLN A 128 15.39 -14.64 -9.40
N GLU A 129 15.06 -14.58 -10.70
CA GLU A 129 15.59 -15.52 -11.69
C GLU A 129 17.12 -15.42 -11.76
N PHE A 130 17.64 -14.19 -11.83
CA PHE A 130 19.08 -13.93 -11.78
C PHE A 130 19.71 -14.42 -10.46
N ALA A 131 19.05 -14.18 -9.32
CA ALA A 131 19.47 -14.65 -8.00
C ALA A 131 19.64 -16.18 -7.96
N ARG A 132 18.67 -16.92 -8.53
CA ARG A 132 18.71 -18.39 -8.63
C ARG A 132 19.87 -18.87 -9.50
N ASP A 133 20.15 -18.18 -10.60
CA ASP A 133 21.24 -18.54 -11.52
C ASP A 133 22.62 -18.39 -10.89
N ILE A 134 22.83 -17.33 -10.10
CA ILE A 134 24.12 -17.06 -9.45
C ILE A 134 24.25 -17.68 -8.05
N GLY A 135 23.16 -18.19 -7.48
CA GLY A 135 23.12 -18.72 -6.10
C GLY A 135 23.32 -17.63 -5.04
N GLY A 136 22.87 -16.41 -5.33
CA GLY A 136 23.02 -15.21 -4.51
C GLY A 136 21.67 -14.61 -4.11
N ARG A 137 21.71 -13.40 -3.54
CA ARG A 137 20.53 -12.63 -3.12
C ARG A 137 20.63 -11.17 -3.60
N PRO A 138 20.77 -10.92 -4.91
CA PRO A 138 20.73 -9.57 -5.45
C PRO A 138 19.41 -8.90 -5.07
N ALA A 139 19.49 -7.69 -4.53
CA ALA A 139 18.34 -6.89 -4.15
C ALA A 139 18.58 -5.41 -4.47
N THR A 140 17.51 -4.66 -4.68
CA THR A 140 17.55 -3.22 -4.95
C THR A 140 16.30 -2.55 -4.40
N THR A 141 16.43 -1.30 -3.98
CA THR A 141 15.29 -0.39 -3.83
C THR A 141 14.76 -0.01 -5.21
N LEU A 142 13.60 0.64 -5.24
CA LEU A 142 13.06 1.22 -6.45
C LEU A 142 12.11 2.37 -6.14
N VAL A 143 12.30 3.52 -6.79
CA VAL A 143 11.28 4.56 -6.93
C VAL A 143 10.93 4.73 -8.40
N VAL A 144 9.63 4.83 -8.68
CA VAL A 144 9.07 4.94 -10.02
C VAL A 144 8.15 6.14 -10.07
N GLY A 145 8.32 7.01 -11.06
CA GLY A 145 7.42 8.12 -11.35
C GLY A 145 6.97 8.12 -12.81
N VAL A 146 5.68 8.27 -13.02
CA VAL A 146 5.03 8.47 -14.32
C VAL A 146 4.36 9.84 -14.31
N TYR A 147 4.93 10.77 -15.09
CA TYR A 147 4.37 12.08 -15.32
C TYR A 147 3.48 12.05 -16.56
N VAL A 148 2.22 12.45 -16.43
CA VAL A 148 1.27 12.58 -17.55
C VAL A 148 0.20 13.60 -17.21
N ASP A 149 -0.18 14.43 -18.18
CA ASP A 149 -1.31 15.38 -18.08
C ASP A 149 -1.31 16.19 -16.76
N GLY A 150 -0.14 16.71 -16.38
CA GLY A 150 0.01 17.54 -15.18
C GLY A 150 -0.03 16.76 -13.86
N HIS A 151 0.06 15.44 -13.87
CA HIS A 151 0.06 14.61 -12.67
C HIS A 151 1.32 13.73 -12.62
N LEU A 152 1.84 13.53 -11.41
CA LEU A 152 2.85 12.53 -11.10
C LEU A 152 2.19 11.36 -10.38
N HIS A 153 2.13 10.22 -11.03
CA HIS A 153 1.78 8.94 -10.40
C HIS A 153 3.05 8.18 -10.07
N TYR A 154 3.16 7.68 -8.84
CA TYR A 154 4.40 7.06 -8.40
C TYR A 154 4.16 5.82 -7.56
N GLY A 155 5.17 4.95 -7.54
CA GLY A 155 5.22 3.80 -6.65
C GLY A 155 6.64 3.49 -6.21
N TRP A 156 6.81 2.92 -5.03
CA TRP A 156 8.13 2.69 -4.46
C TRP A 156 8.23 1.44 -3.60
N VAL A 157 9.47 0.97 -3.47
CA VAL A 157 9.91 -0.17 -2.67
C VAL A 157 11.30 0.17 -2.09
N GLY A 158 11.42 0.29 -0.77
CA GLY A 158 12.69 0.61 -0.11
C GLY A 158 12.69 2.04 0.42
N ASP A 159 13.88 2.61 0.56
CA ASP A 159 14.16 3.90 1.22
C ASP A 159 14.73 4.97 0.25
N SER A 160 14.80 4.67 -1.05
CA SER A 160 14.94 5.73 -2.07
C SER A 160 13.69 6.63 -2.08
N ARG A 161 13.88 7.91 -2.43
CA ARG A 161 12.89 8.94 -2.14
C ARG A 161 12.45 9.74 -3.36
N ILE A 162 11.20 10.22 -3.29
CA ILE A 162 10.68 11.25 -4.19
C ILE A 162 10.34 12.48 -3.37
N TYR A 163 10.79 13.65 -3.82
CA TYR A 163 10.46 14.95 -3.26
C TYR A 163 9.78 15.84 -4.29
N LEU A 164 8.90 16.72 -3.80
CA LEU A 164 8.36 17.83 -4.55
C LEU A 164 8.86 19.14 -3.93
N ILE A 165 9.54 19.95 -4.73
CA ILE A 165 10.11 21.24 -4.32
C ILE A 165 9.35 22.33 -5.06
N ASN A 166 8.64 23.19 -4.33
CA ASN A 166 7.85 24.27 -4.91
C ASN A 166 8.59 25.62 -4.78
N GLU A 167 8.98 26.19 -5.92
CA GLU A 167 9.69 27.48 -5.99
C GLU A 167 8.83 28.63 -5.46
N ARG A 168 7.53 28.62 -5.75
CA ARG A 168 6.63 29.72 -5.41
C ARG A 168 6.39 29.85 -3.90
N HIS A 169 6.27 28.73 -3.21
CA HIS A 169 5.97 28.66 -1.77
C HIS A 169 7.20 28.39 -0.92
N GLU A 170 8.36 28.15 -1.53
CA GLU A 170 9.61 27.76 -0.87
C GLU A 170 9.40 26.52 0.03
N GLU A 171 8.65 25.53 -0.45
CA GLU A 171 8.31 24.32 0.29
C GLU A 171 8.95 23.08 -0.33
N THR A 172 9.43 22.16 0.52
CA THR A 172 9.89 20.83 0.12
C THR A 172 9.04 19.79 0.84
N LYS A 173 8.50 18.83 0.09
CA LYS A 173 7.71 17.72 0.62
C LYS A 173 8.25 16.39 0.12
N GLN A 174 8.62 15.51 1.05
CA GLN A 174 8.88 14.11 0.76
C GLN A 174 7.54 13.40 0.45
N LEU A 175 7.45 12.73 -0.70
CA LEU A 175 6.25 12.06 -1.18
C LEU A 175 6.20 10.56 -0.84
N THR A 176 7.36 9.95 -0.60
CA THR A 176 7.53 8.52 -0.29
C THR A 176 7.84 8.32 1.18
N ARG A 177 7.44 7.19 1.74
CA ARG A 177 7.79 6.78 3.10
C ARG A 177 8.85 5.68 3.05
N ASP A 178 9.93 5.83 3.79
CA ASP A 178 11.02 4.87 3.74
C ASP A 178 10.59 3.51 4.30
N HIS A 179 10.78 2.44 3.53
CA HIS A 179 10.65 1.06 4.02
C HIS A 179 11.93 0.68 4.77
N ALA A 180 12.14 1.27 5.95
CA ALA A 180 13.31 1.12 6.79
C ALA A 180 12.94 0.75 8.22
N VAL A 181 13.76 -0.09 8.88
CA VAL A 181 13.56 -0.51 10.27
C VAL A 181 13.48 0.70 11.20
N THR A 182 14.28 1.72 10.96
CA THR A 182 14.26 2.96 11.76
C THR A 182 12.97 3.76 11.60
N ASN A 183 12.32 3.69 10.43
CA ASN A 183 11.02 4.30 10.23
C ASN A 183 9.93 3.56 11.04
N ASP A 184 9.97 2.22 11.03
CA ASP A 184 9.07 1.40 11.88
C ASP A 184 9.29 1.69 13.38
N LEU A 185 10.54 1.88 13.82
CA LEU A 185 10.86 2.23 15.21
C LEU A 185 10.32 3.61 15.60
N LEU A 186 10.36 4.60 14.68
CA LEU A 186 9.76 5.93 14.91
C LEU A 186 8.24 5.82 15.06
N GLU A 187 7.59 5.11 14.14
CA GLU A 187 6.13 4.94 14.11
C GLU A 187 5.61 4.19 15.34
N ASN A 188 6.35 3.18 15.80
CA ASN A 188 6.01 2.43 17.00
C ASN A 188 6.35 3.19 18.31
N GLY A 189 6.95 4.38 18.21
CA GLY A 189 7.40 5.18 19.35
C GLY A 189 8.54 4.54 20.13
N GLU A 190 9.29 3.62 19.52
CA GLU A 190 10.48 2.99 20.11
C GLU A 190 11.70 3.93 20.06
N ILE A 191 11.73 4.80 19.06
CA ILE A 191 12.59 6.00 19.02
C ILE A 191 11.71 7.21 18.73
N ASP A 192 12.06 8.36 19.28
CA ASP A 192 11.28 9.61 19.18
C ASP A 192 12.01 10.71 18.39
N ASP A 193 13.25 10.46 17.98
CA ASP A 193 14.09 11.44 17.31
C ASP A 193 14.53 10.97 15.92
N GLU A 194 13.96 11.60 14.89
CA GLU A 194 14.31 11.37 13.49
C GLU A 194 15.80 11.58 13.19
N VAL A 195 16.47 12.50 13.91
CA VAL A 195 17.91 12.72 13.71
C VAL A 195 18.71 11.56 14.27
N TYR A 196 18.26 10.98 15.39
CA TYR A 196 18.86 9.76 15.91
C TYR A 196 18.60 8.56 15.01
N ALA A 197 17.43 8.48 14.36
CA ALA A 197 17.11 7.43 13.41
C ALA A 197 18.16 7.33 12.29
N ARG A 198 18.70 8.47 11.81
CA ARG A 198 19.77 8.52 10.78
C ARG A 198 21.11 7.92 11.20
N ILE A 199 21.35 7.78 12.51
CA ILE A 199 22.60 7.22 13.07
C ILE A 199 22.34 5.96 13.90
N HIS A 200 21.13 5.42 13.85
CA HIS A 200 20.75 4.19 14.53
C HIS A 200 21.61 3.01 14.03
N PRO A 201 21.92 2.00 14.88
CA PRO A 201 22.62 0.79 14.43
C PRO A 201 21.99 0.11 13.20
N ASP A 202 20.68 0.18 13.10
CA ASP A 202 19.88 -0.42 12.02
C ASP A 202 19.45 0.62 10.96
N ALA A 203 20.11 1.78 10.87
CA ALA A 203 19.76 2.84 9.93
C ALA A 203 19.89 2.45 8.44
N THR A 204 20.56 1.34 8.13
CA THR A 204 20.68 0.78 6.76
C THR A 204 19.80 -0.43 6.52
N ALA A 205 19.00 -0.83 7.52
CA ALA A 205 18.18 -2.02 7.43
C ALA A 205 16.85 -1.65 6.75
N ILE A 206 16.72 -2.03 5.49
CA ILE A 206 15.46 -1.90 4.74
C ILE A 206 14.51 -3.07 5.06
N THR A 207 13.22 -2.79 5.08
CA THR A 207 12.15 -3.77 5.36
C THR A 207 11.50 -4.31 4.09
N ASN A 208 11.78 -3.70 2.94
CA ASN A 208 11.21 -4.10 1.65
C ASN A 208 12.16 -3.80 0.50
N ALA A 209 12.28 -4.73 -0.46
CA ALA A 209 13.21 -4.63 -1.58
C ALA A 209 12.77 -5.48 -2.77
N VAL A 210 13.15 -5.05 -3.98
CA VAL A 210 13.01 -5.85 -5.19
C VAL A 210 14.08 -6.94 -5.21
N GLY A 211 13.70 -8.21 -5.41
CA GLY A 211 14.61 -9.37 -5.43
C GLY A 211 14.91 -10.01 -4.07
N GLY A 212 14.85 -9.24 -2.97
CA GLY A 212 15.34 -9.61 -1.63
C GLY A 212 14.55 -10.67 -0.83
N SER A 213 13.52 -11.31 -1.39
CA SER A 213 12.73 -12.30 -0.66
C SER A 213 13.43 -13.66 -0.62
N ALA A 214 13.74 -14.16 0.59
CA ALA A 214 14.36 -15.47 0.82
C ALA A 214 13.51 -16.67 0.34
N HIS A 215 12.26 -16.42 -0.04
CA HIS A 215 11.24 -17.43 -0.31
C HIS A 215 10.61 -17.35 -1.70
N GLY A 216 11.13 -16.52 -2.61
CA GLY A 216 10.69 -16.53 -4.00
C GLY A 216 9.25 -16.06 -4.21
N GLN A 217 8.78 -15.10 -3.39
CA GLN A 217 7.45 -14.51 -3.54
C GLN A 217 7.30 -13.87 -4.94
N PRO A 218 6.16 -14.05 -5.63
CA PRO A 218 6.02 -13.61 -7.02
C PRO A 218 5.84 -12.09 -7.16
N SER A 219 5.38 -11.43 -6.11
CA SER A 219 5.10 -9.99 -6.08
C SER A 219 5.82 -9.33 -4.91
N VAL A 220 6.10 -8.04 -5.05
CA VAL A 220 6.63 -7.19 -3.98
C VAL A 220 5.54 -6.25 -3.49
N ASP A 221 5.57 -5.91 -2.20
CA ASP A 221 4.63 -4.93 -1.65
C ASP A 221 5.03 -3.53 -2.15
N VAL A 222 4.18 -2.92 -2.97
CA VAL A 222 4.45 -1.62 -3.58
C VAL A 222 3.49 -0.61 -2.96
N GLU A 223 4.06 0.46 -2.40
CA GLU A 223 3.28 1.62 -2.00
C GLU A 223 3.11 2.58 -3.19
N PHE A 224 2.00 3.33 -3.22
CA PHE A 224 1.61 4.17 -4.35
C PHE A 224 1.16 5.56 -3.91
N GLY A 225 1.34 6.54 -4.78
CA GLY A 225 0.76 7.87 -4.64
C GLY A 225 0.53 8.55 -5.98
N SER A 226 -0.21 9.66 -5.92
CA SER A 226 -0.61 10.47 -7.07
C SER A 226 -0.70 11.93 -6.61
N THR A 227 -0.12 12.86 -7.37
CA THR A 227 -0.21 14.28 -7.06
C THR A 227 -0.19 15.14 -8.33
N GLU A 228 -0.94 16.25 -8.31
CA GLU A 228 -0.89 17.25 -9.38
C GLU A 228 0.48 17.95 -9.41
N ILE A 229 0.95 18.39 -10.55
CA ILE A 229 2.25 19.07 -10.73
C ILE A 229 2.00 20.43 -11.37
N TYR A 230 2.48 21.47 -10.70
CA TYR A 230 2.42 22.84 -11.17
C TYR A 230 3.76 23.27 -11.77
N ARG A 231 3.73 24.40 -12.48
CA ARG A 231 4.88 24.97 -13.18
C ARG A 231 6.05 25.25 -12.25
N ASP A 232 5.73 25.66 -11.03
CA ASP A 232 6.68 26.06 -10.01
C ASP A 232 7.20 24.85 -9.22
N ASP A 233 6.78 23.62 -9.57
CA ASP A 233 7.25 22.40 -8.93
C ASP A 233 8.46 21.79 -9.66
N ILE A 234 9.42 21.33 -8.87
CA ILE A 234 10.55 20.50 -9.28
C ILE A 234 10.43 19.16 -8.57
N ILE A 235 10.38 18.09 -9.34
CA ILE A 235 10.32 16.71 -8.85
C ILE A 235 11.76 16.22 -8.70
N LEU A 236 12.11 15.71 -7.52
CA LEU A 236 13.40 15.10 -7.22
C LEU A 236 13.22 13.62 -6.90
N PHE A 237 13.92 12.75 -7.63
CA PHE A 237 14.12 11.34 -7.29
C PHE A 237 15.55 11.16 -6.79
N THR A 238 15.74 10.49 -5.66
CA THR A 238 17.08 10.28 -5.08
C THR A 238 17.23 8.91 -4.41
N SER A 239 18.45 8.35 -4.45
CA SER A 239 18.86 7.30 -3.52
C SER A 239 19.11 7.86 -2.11
N ASP A 240 19.32 6.97 -1.14
CA ASP A 240 19.62 7.33 0.25
C ASP A 240 20.94 8.13 0.36
N GLY A 241 21.89 7.90 -0.56
CA GLY A 241 23.22 8.50 -0.51
C GLY A 241 23.27 10.02 -0.60
N LEU A 242 22.18 10.67 -1.05
CA LEU A 242 22.01 12.12 -0.92
C LEU A 242 21.69 12.51 0.52
N VAL A 243 20.70 11.87 1.13
CA VAL A 243 20.04 12.34 2.37
C VAL A 243 20.62 11.73 3.64
N ASP A 244 21.20 10.53 3.58
CA ASP A 244 21.48 9.76 4.79
C ASP A 244 22.76 10.12 5.53
N ALA A 245 22.74 9.91 6.85
CA ALA A 245 23.89 10.06 7.72
C ALA A 245 24.69 8.77 7.77
N PHE A 246 25.92 8.93 8.23
CA PHE A 246 26.93 7.90 8.36
C PHE A 246 26.48 6.81 9.38
N PRO A 247 26.00 5.63 8.95
CA PRO A 247 25.49 4.62 9.90
C PRO A 247 26.62 4.02 10.77
N ASP A 248 27.86 4.11 10.27
CA ASP A 248 29.06 3.56 10.90
C ASP A 248 29.84 4.60 11.75
N ASN A 249 29.25 5.77 12.03
CA ASN A 249 29.89 6.77 12.89
C ASN A 249 29.61 6.45 14.36
N ARG A 250 30.27 5.38 14.83
CA ARG A 250 30.20 4.96 16.24
C ARG A 250 30.50 6.10 17.21
N SER A 251 31.37 7.04 16.84
CA SER A 251 31.67 8.23 17.63
C SER A 251 30.45 9.14 17.78
N LEU A 252 29.80 9.55 16.69
CA LEU A 252 28.59 10.39 16.75
C LEU A 252 27.46 9.68 17.48
N ARG A 253 27.24 8.39 17.23
CA ARG A 253 26.23 7.62 17.97
C ARG A 253 26.53 7.55 19.46
N GLN A 254 27.78 7.26 19.82
CA GLN A 254 28.19 7.21 21.21
C GLN A 254 28.06 8.58 21.89
N GLU A 255 28.41 9.65 21.18
CA GLU A 255 28.24 11.03 21.65
C GLU A 255 26.74 11.35 21.86
N TYR A 256 25.89 11.02 20.90
CA TYR A 256 24.43 11.19 20.99
C TYR A 256 23.83 10.45 22.19
N GLN A 257 24.16 9.16 22.35
CA GLN A 257 23.64 8.32 23.42
C GLN A 257 24.19 8.69 24.81
N GLN A 258 25.36 9.31 24.89
CA GLN A 258 25.98 9.73 26.15
C GLN A 258 25.70 11.19 26.50
N ALA A 259 25.15 11.97 25.55
CA ALA A 259 24.82 13.36 25.76
C ALA A 259 23.72 13.50 26.81
N THR A 260 23.94 14.37 27.80
CA THR A 260 22.90 14.77 28.76
C THR A 260 21.97 15.83 28.16
N ASP A 261 22.46 16.53 27.14
CA ASP A 261 21.74 17.49 26.29
C ASP A 261 22.06 17.11 24.84
N THR A 262 21.06 16.59 24.12
CA THR A 262 21.22 16.09 22.75
C THR A 262 21.31 17.20 21.72
N ALA A 263 21.08 18.47 22.06
CA ALA A 263 21.05 19.57 21.08
C ALA A 263 22.36 19.66 20.26
N ALA A 264 23.51 19.64 20.93
CA ALA A 264 24.81 19.69 20.25
C ALA A 264 25.11 18.41 19.45
N ALA A 265 24.70 17.24 19.94
CA ALA A 265 24.87 15.98 19.21
C ALA A 265 23.95 15.91 17.98
N ARG A 266 22.73 16.43 18.09
CA ARG A 266 21.75 16.59 17.01
C ARG A 266 22.27 17.51 15.93
N GLU A 267 22.81 18.67 16.31
CA GLU A 267 23.46 19.60 15.39
C GLU A 267 24.63 18.93 14.65
N ALA A 268 25.50 18.21 15.36
CA ALA A 268 26.60 17.48 14.72
C ALA A 268 26.15 16.39 13.73
N VAL A 269 25.01 15.73 13.97
CA VAL A 269 24.42 14.78 13.01
C VAL A 269 23.85 15.53 11.81
N LEU A 270 23.11 16.61 12.02
CA LEU A 270 22.55 17.45 10.95
C LEU A 270 23.64 18.05 10.06
N GLU A 271 24.75 18.53 10.62
CA GLU A 271 25.91 19.01 9.86
C GLU A 271 26.53 17.94 8.96
N SER A 272 26.33 16.66 9.30
CA SER A 272 26.79 15.54 8.48
C SER A 272 25.80 15.18 7.38
N LEU A 273 24.51 15.48 7.54
CA LEU A 273 23.41 15.15 6.61
C LEU A 273 23.31 16.18 5.48
N VAL A 274 22.62 15.83 4.40
CA VAL A 274 22.05 16.83 3.48
C VAL A 274 20.58 16.95 3.87
N THR A 275 20.18 18.10 4.40
CA THR A 275 18.81 18.28 4.91
C THR A 275 17.86 18.66 3.78
N ASP A 276 16.56 18.45 3.99
CA ASP A 276 15.52 18.82 3.02
C ASP A 276 15.53 20.33 2.69
N ASP A 277 15.86 21.17 3.67
CA ASP A 277 16.03 22.62 3.48
C ASP A 277 17.23 22.94 2.57
N GLU A 278 18.34 22.24 2.73
CA GLU A 278 19.53 22.45 1.89
C GLU A 278 19.33 21.91 0.48
N ILE A 279 18.62 20.79 0.34
CA ILE A 279 18.19 20.29 -0.98
C ILE A 279 17.35 21.36 -1.68
N ARG A 280 16.37 21.95 -0.97
CA ARG A 280 15.55 23.05 -1.49
C ARG A 280 16.41 24.21 -1.95
N GLU A 281 17.27 24.71 -1.08
CA GLU A 281 18.12 25.88 -1.35
C GLU A 281 18.99 25.63 -2.58
N ILE A 282 19.69 24.50 -2.66
CA ILE A 282 20.55 24.15 -3.81
C ILE A 282 19.72 24.07 -5.10
N VAL A 283 18.55 23.43 -5.06
CA VAL A 283 17.71 23.26 -6.25
C VAL A 283 17.12 24.59 -6.74
N LEU A 284 16.72 25.47 -5.82
CA LEU A 284 16.10 26.76 -6.15
C LEU A 284 17.12 27.86 -6.51
N GLU A 285 18.34 27.79 -5.99
CA GLU A 285 19.41 28.75 -6.29
C GLU A 285 20.17 28.44 -7.59
N ALA A 286 20.10 27.20 -8.08
CA ALA A 286 20.78 26.79 -9.29
C ALA A 286 20.22 27.46 -10.56
N ASP A 287 21.11 27.75 -11.52
CA ASP A 287 20.75 28.39 -12.79
C ASP A 287 19.85 27.49 -13.66
N ASP A 288 20.11 26.17 -13.66
CA ASP A 288 19.29 25.16 -14.33
C ASP A 288 19.35 23.79 -13.63
N LEU A 289 18.52 22.84 -14.07
CA LEU A 289 18.44 21.51 -13.45
C LEU A 289 19.76 20.72 -13.53
N ARG A 290 20.62 20.97 -14.52
CA ARG A 290 21.92 20.28 -14.65
C ARG A 290 22.91 20.82 -13.63
N ASP A 291 22.90 22.13 -13.42
CA ASP A 291 23.71 22.76 -12.38
C ASP A 291 23.22 22.30 -11.00
N ALA A 292 21.89 22.26 -10.77
CA ALA A 292 21.31 21.75 -9.53
C ALA A 292 21.76 20.31 -9.20
N VAL A 293 21.69 19.36 -10.15
CA VAL A 293 22.17 17.99 -9.88
C VAL A 293 23.67 17.93 -9.63
N ALA A 294 24.46 18.78 -10.30
CA ALA A 294 25.91 18.83 -10.09
C ALA A 294 26.26 19.40 -8.71
N GLU A 295 25.54 20.44 -8.26
CA GLU A 295 25.72 21.03 -6.94
C GLU A 295 25.29 20.08 -5.82
N LEU A 296 24.14 19.39 -5.96
CA LEU A 296 23.72 18.36 -5.00
C LEU A 296 24.78 17.27 -4.81
N VAL A 297 25.35 16.77 -5.92
CA VAL A 297 26.44 15.76 -5.86
C VAL A 297 27.70 16.32 -5.22
N SER A 298 28.11 17.55 -5.57
CA SER A 298 29.29 18.19 -4.98
C SER A 298 29.11 18.36 -3.48
N PHE A 299 27.95 18.86 -3.07
CA PHE A 299 27.62 19.14 -1.68
C PHE A 299 27.58 17.87 -0.82
N ALA A 300 26.93 16.81 -1.30
CA ALA A 300 26.91 15.54 -0.60
C ALA A 300 28.32 14.89 -0.51
N ASN A 301 29.15 15.07 -1.54
CA ASN A 301 30.55 14.64 -1.51
C ASN A 301 31.42 15.45 -0.53
N ASP A 302 31.19 16.75 -0.41
CA ASP A 302 31.82 17.62 0.59
C ASP A 302 31.42 17.21 2.02
N ARG A 303 30.21 16.67 2.18
CA ARG A 303 29.71 16.01 3.41
C ARG A 303 30.19 14.56 3.58
N GLY A 304 31.10 14.12 2.73
CA GLY A 304 31.83 12.87 2.85
C GLY A 304 31.52 11.83 1.77
N GLY A 305 30.47 12.02 0.96
CA GLY A 305 30.10 11.13 -0.15
C GLY A 305 29.93 9.69 0.32
N LYS A 306 28.95 9.48 1.21
CA LYS A 306 28.92 8.36 2.15
C LYS A 306 28.58 7.03 1.47
N ASP A 307 27.73 7.08 0.46
CA ASP A 307 27.34 5.96 -0.39
C ASP A 307 27.30 6.38 -1.87
N ASN A 308 26.79 5.51 -2.73
CA ASN A 308 26.43 5.85 -4.09
C ASN A 308 25.34 6.92 -4.10
N LEU A 309 25.43 7.85 -5.04
CA LEU A 309 24.49 8.95 -5.16
C LEU A 309 23.84 8.90 -6.52
N SER A 310 22.52 8.89 -6.53
CA SER A 310 21.72 8.95 -7.74
C SER A 310 20.66 10.02 -7.57
N VAL A 311 20.59 10.94 -8.55
CA VAL A 311 19.69 12.08 -8.50
C VAL A 311 19.05 12.26 -9.87
N THR A 312 17.74 12.43 -9.91
CA THR A 312 17.00 12.92 -11.09
C THR A 312 16.10 14.07 -10.70
N LEU A 313 16.28 15.22 -11.35
CA LEU A 313 15.38 16.37 -11.27
C LEU A 313 14.54 16.46 -12.54
N ALA A 314 13.27 16.80 -12.40
CA ALA A 314 12.37 17.05 -13.53
C ALA A 314 11.37 18.19 -13.22
N ARG A 315 10.97 18.94 -14.23
CA ARG A 315 9.88 19.93 -14.14
C ARG A 315 9.16 20.06 -15.47
N ASP A 316 7.89 20.47 -15.42
CA ASP A 316 7.15 20.87 -16.62
C ASP A 316 6.85 22.38 -16.60
N PRO A 317 7.62 23.22 -17.31
CA PRO A 317 7.31 24.64 -17.41
C PRO A 317 6.02 24.93 -18.19
N GLY A 318 5.51 23.95 -18.95
CA GLY A 318 4.29 24.03 -19.76
C GLY A 318 2.98 23.91 -18.97
N THR A 319 3.01 23.37 -17.75
CA THR A 319 1.81 23.14 -16.94
C THR A 319 1.27 24.44 -16.30
N THR A 320 0.20 24.30 -15.52
CA THR A 320 -0.49 25.38 -14.80
C THR A 320 0.40 25.95 -13.68
N PRO A 321 0.42 27.28 -13.45
CA PRO A 321 1.11 27.87 -12.30
C PRO A 321 0.55 27.36 -10.98
N SER A 322 1.37 27.32 -9.93
CA SER A 322 0.91 26.94 -8.60
C SER A 322 -0.21 27.89 -8.12
N PRO A 323 -1.19 27.41 -7.35
CA PRO A 323 -2.19 28.26 -6.75
C PRO A 323 -1.59 29.27 -5.76
N ASN A 324 -2.36 30.31 -5.41
CA ASN A 324 -1.92 31.31 -4.43
C ASN A 324 -1.78 30.74 -3.02
N THR A 325 -2.56 29.71 -2.70
CA THR A 325 -2.45 28.94 -1.46
C THR A 325 -1.61 27.71 -1.75
N PRO A 326 -0.70 27.30 -0.85
CA PRO A 326 0.04 26.06 -1.01
C PRO A 326 -0.92 24.87 -1.28
N PRO A 327 -0.70 24.13 -2.37
CA PRO A 327 -1.51 22.96 -2.68
C PRO A 327 -1.26 21.87 -1.64
N PHE A 328 -2.29 21.08 -1.33
CA PHE A 328 -2.09 19.92 -0.46
C PHE A 328 -1.29 18.85 -1.21
N ARG A 329 -0.17 18.41 -0.62
CA ARG A 329 0.81 17.47 -1.20
C ARG A 329 0.98 16.20 -0.37
N GLY A 330 -0.08 15.71 0.24
CA GLY A 330 -0.05 14.52 1.07
C GLY A 330 -0.56 13.26 0.36
N THR A 331 -0.20 12.10 0.91
CA THR A 331 -0.88 10.84 0.57
C THR A 331 -2.28 10.82 1.21
N VAL A 332 -3.13 9.84 0.89
CA VAL A 332 -4.45 9.70 1.54
C VAL A 332 -4.33 9.56 3.08
N ALA A 333 -3.18 9.11 3.59
CA ALA A 333 -2.88 9.08 5.02
C ALA A 333 -2.72 10.50 5.61
N ASP A 334 -1.97 11.39 4.95
CA ASP A 334 -1.73 12.77 5.38
C ASP A 334 -3.01 13.62 5.43
N SER A 335 -4.02 13.29 4.62
CA SER A 335 -5.30 14.02 4.63
C SER A 335 -6.13 13.80 5.90
N ARG A 336 -5.78 12.80 6.73
CA ARG A 336 -6.45 12.52 8.01
C ARG A 336 -5.94 13.39 9.17
N GLU A 337 -4.75 13.98 9.06
CA GLU A 337 -4.22 14.90 10.08
C GLU A 337 -4.82 16.32 9.99
N LEU A 338 -5.49 16.65 8.88
CA LEU A 338 -6.10 17.97 8.65
C LEU A 338 -7.49 18.17 9.29
N THR A 339 -8.03 17.19 10.02
CA THR A 339 -9.35 17.34 10.68
C THR A 339 -9.34 18.21 11.95
N ASP A 340 -8.16 18.66 12.41
CA ASP A 340 -8.04 19.54 13.59
C ASP A 340 -7.90 21.04 13.22
N GLN A 341 -8.59 21.51 12.19
CA GLN A 341 -8.81 22.95 12.02
C GLN A 341 -10.09 23.39 12.74
N GLU A 342 -9.91 24.06 13.88
CA GLU A 342 -10.97 24.79 14.59
C GLU A 342 -11.72 25.70 13.60
N THR A 343 -12.98 25.35 13.31
CA THR A 343 -13.88 26.18 12.53
C THR A 343 -14.19 27.46 13.32
N VAL A 344 -13.52 28.55 12.98
CA VAL A 344 -13.92 29.89 13.43
C VAL A 344 -15.12 30.30 12.60
N ILE A 345 -16.31 30.21 13.18
CA ILE A 345 -17.54 30.79 12.61
C ILE A 345 -17.47 32.31 12.80
N GLU A 346 -17.12 33.04 11.74
CA GLU A 346 -17.34 34.48 11.67
C GLU A 346 -18.85 34.77 11.55
N PRO A 347 -19.42 35.69 12.36
CA PRO A 347 -20.85 36.00 12.28
C PRO A 347 -21.16 36.78 11.00
N ALA A 348 -22.09 36.25 10.22
CA ALA A 348 -22.57 36.86 8.98
C ALA A 348 -23.18 38.25 9.22
N GLU A 349 -22.67 39.25 8.51
CA GLU A 349 -23.25 40.59 8.45
C GLU A 349 -24.63 40.58 7.78
N GLU A 350 -25.49 41.45 8.33
CA GLU A 350 -26.89 41.65 7.98
C GLU A 350 -27.10 42.12 6.52
N THR A 351 -28.01 41.46 5.79
CA THR A 351 -28.84 42.16 4.80
C THR A 351 -30.28 41.69 4.92
N GLY A 352 -31.17 42.65 5.20
CA GLY A 352 -32.53 42.43 5.68
C GLY A 352 -33.58 42.09 4.64
N GLY A 353 -34.80 41.84 5.12
CA GLY A 353 -35.99 41.86 4.27
C GLY A 353 -37.18 41.02 4.72
N SER A 354 -38.01 41.60 5.60
CA SER A 354 -39.47 41.42 5.74
C SER A 354 -40.07 40.09 6.27
N ASP A 355 -40.53 40.20 7.52
CA ASP A 355 -41.73 39.67 8.20
C ASP A 355 -43.04 39.70 7.34
N PRO A 356 -44.21 39.14 7.77
CA PRO A 356 -44.54 38.59 9.10
C PRO A 356 -45.43 37.31 9.13
N ALA A 357 -45.51 36.64 10.30
CA ALA A 357 -46.74 36.50 11.09
C ALA A 357 -46.72 35.34 12.13
N ALA A 358 -46.79 35.76 13.40
CA ALA A 358 -47.73 35.37 14.46
C ALA A 358 -47.76 33.94 15.08
N GLY A 359 -47.71 33.94 16.42
CA GLY A 359 -48.31 32.95 17.33
C GLY A 359 -47.34 32.43 18.39
N SER A 360 -47.25 33.07 19.57
CA SER A 360 -47.80 32.58 20.87
C SER A 360 -47.18 31.24 21.32
N GLU A 361 -46.67 31.01 22.53
CA GLU A 361 -46.90 31.60 23.83
C GLU A 361 -45.90 30.95 24.83
N SER A 362 -45.21 31.79 25.60
CA SER A 362 -45.03 31.69 27.06
C SER A 362 -44.47 30.42 27.75
N THR A 363 -43.22 30.56 28.23
CA THR A 363 -42.75 30.48 29.64
C THR A 363 -43.13 29.30 30.56
N SER A 364 -42.12 28.59 31.06
CA SER A 364 -41.65 28.53 32.47
C SER A 364 -40.71 27.30 32.58
N GLY A 365 -39.45 27.39 33.03
CA GLY A 365 -39.02 27.64 34.42
C GLY A 365 -39.30 26.37 35.25
N GLU A 366 -38.42 25.73 36.01
CA GLU A 366 -37.05 25.96 36.48
C GLU A 366 -36.72 24.72 37.34
N THR A 367 -35.44 24.34 37.43
CA THR A 367 -34.78 23.58 38.54
C THR A 367 -35.15 22.12 38.89
N GLU A 368 -34.17 21.25 38.63
CA GLU A 368 -33.56 20.16 39.44
C GLU A 368 -33.71 20.18 40.99
N PRO A 369 -33.24 19.17 41.78
CA PRO A 369 -32.84 17.77 41.49
C PRO A 369 -33.28 16.72 42.57
N THR A 370 -32.72 15.50 42.47
CA THR A 370 -32.41 14.48 43.51
C THR A 370 -33.45 13.45 44.00
N ASP A 371 -33.18 12.21 43.59
CA ASP A 371 -32.69 11.08 44.41
C ASP A 371 -33.66 10.17 45.21
N VAL A 372 -33.26 8.88 45.18
CA VAL A 372 -33.57 7.71 46.01
C VAL A 372 -34.99 7.11 45.99
N GLY A 373 -35.05 5.81 45.65
CA GLY A 373 -35.71 4.86 46.57
C GLY A 373 -36.63 3.80 45.98
N ASN A 374 -36.03 2.62 45.79
CA ASN A 374 -36.43 1.36 46.42
C ASN A 374 -37.51 0.45 45.78
N GLU A 375 -37.09 -0.82 45.62
CA GLU A 375 -37.80 -2.07 45.97
C GLU A 375 -39.12 -2.41 45.23
N SER A 376 -39.51 -3.66 44.97
CA SER A 376 -39.05 -5.02 45.26
C SER A 376 -40.07 -5.98 44.60
N THR A 377 -39.83 -7.29 44.75
CA THR A 377 -40.72 -8.46 44.59
C THR A 377 -40.63 -9.15 43.22
N ALA A 378 -39.83 -10.23 43.06
CA ALA A 378 -39.84 -11.58 43.67
C ALA A 378 -40.67 -12.60 42.84
N SER A 379 -39.95 -13.42 42.06
CA SER A 379 -39.78 -14.91 42.12
C SER A 379 -41.00 -15.83 42.40
N PRO A 380 -40.90 -17.19 42.35
CA PRO A 380 -40.05 -18.16 41.61
C PRO A 380 -40.84 -19.40 41.08
N ASP A 381 -40.14 -20.37 40.46
CA ASP A 381 -40.28 -21.85 40.68
C ASP A 381 -39.19 -22.53 39.80
N GLU A 382 -38.11 -23.14 40.33
CA GLU A 382 -37.94 -24.46 40.99
C GLU A 382 -38.59 -25.63 40.23
N SER A 383 -38.03 -26.82 40.04
CA SER A 383 -36.71 -27.46 40.24
C SER A 383 -36.80 -28.84 39.56
N ASP A 384 -35.67 -29.46 39.21
CA ASP A 384 -35.30 -30.84 39.58
C ASP A 384 -34.16 -31.37 38.70
N GLY A 385 -33.09 -31.80 39.37
CA GLY A 385 -31.89 -32.36 38.75
C GLY A 385 -31.73 -33.85 38.99
N GLU A 386 -30.82 -34.47 38.25
CA GLU A 386 -30.04 -35.60 38.75
C GLU A 386 -28.68 -35.70 38.06
N SER A 387 -27.73 -36.18 38.85
CA SER A 387 -26.27 -36.11 38.76
C SER A 387 -25.60 -36.86 37.60
N GLY A 388 -24.43 -36.37 37.14
CA GLY A 388 -23.44 -37.24 36.51
C GLY A 388 -22.30 -36.57 35.74
N ARG A 389 -21.20 -36.25 36.44
CA ARG A 389 -19.82 -36.01 35.95
C ARG A 389 -19.60 -34.86 34.97
N SER A 390 -18.98 -33.78 35.47
CA SER A 390 -18.28 -32.77 34.67
C SER A 390 -17.09 -33.37 33.89
N PRO A 391 -16.98 -33.14 32.59
CA PRO A 391 -15.69 -32.94 31.92
C PRO A 391 -15.20 -31.49 32.19
N PRO A 392 -13.91 -31.20 32.02
CA PRO A 392 -13.33 -29.91 32.40
C PRO A 392 -13.94 -28.79 31.55
N GLU A 393 -14.13 -27.63 32.17
CA GLU A 393 -14.50 -26.37 31.52
C GLU A 393 -13.53 -26.12 30.35
N GLY A 394 -14.01 -26.35 29.12
CA GLY A 394 -13.37 -25.90 27.90
C GLY A 394 -13.60 -24.40 27.78
N GLY A 395 -12.54 -23.65 27.47
CA GLY A 395 -12.56 -22.20 27.28
C GLY A 395 -13.74 -21.77 26.41
N THR A 396 -14.42 -20.72 26.84
CA THR A 396 -15.56 -20.16 26.12
C THR A 396 -15.07 -19.55 24.81
N ALA A 397 -15.20 -20.29 23.71
CA ALA A 397 -14.99 -19.75 22.37
C ALA A 397 -15.86 -18.51 22.18
N LYS A 398 -15.25 -17.38 21.84
CA LYS A 398 -15.95 -16.11 21.62
C LYS A 398 -16.75 -16.23 20.32
N VAL A 399 -18.08 -16.14 20.41
CA VAL A 399 -18.95 -16.09 19.23
C VAL A 399 -19.19 -14.65 18.84
N VAL A 400 -18.93 -14.31 17.57
CA VAL A 400 -19.24 -13.00 16.98
C VAL A 400 -20.31 -13.23 15.91
N SER A 401 -21.52 -12.71 16.13
CA SER A 401 -22.66 -12.89 15.23
C SER A 401 -22.74 -11.75 14.22
N ALA A 402 -22.87 -12.11 12.94
CA ALA A 402 -22.88 -11.20 11.81
C ALA A 402 -24.31 -10.76 11.38
N GLY A 403 -25.29 -10.74 12.29
CA GLY A 403 -26.66 -10.27 11.99
C GLY A 403 -27.73 -10.65 13.02
N GLU A 404 -28.87 -9.94 13.02
CA GLU A 404 -30.08 -10.27 13.80
C GLU A 404 -31.20 -10.78 12.87
N GLY A 405 -31.63 -12.04 13.06
CA GLY A 405 -32.76 -12.63 12.35
C GLY A 405 -32.69 -14.15 12.28
N ASP A 406 -33.81 -14.81 11.96
CA ASP A 406 -33.91 -16.26 11.75
C ASP A 406 -33.90 -16.59 10.23
N PRO A 407 -32.70 -16.73 9.63
CA PRO A 407 -32.41 -17.64 8.52
C PRO A 407 -31.39 -18.71 8.99
N PRO A 408 -31.07 -19.73 8.18
CA PRO A 408 -30.02 -20.70 8.52
C PRO A 408 -28.72 -20.00 8.92
N THR A 409 -28.19 -20.35 10.09
CA THR A 409 -26.91 -19.86 10.56
C THR A 409 -25.84 -20.94 10.41
N ALA A 410 -24.67 -20.52 9.93
CA ALA A 410 -23.47 -21.35 9.88
C ALA A 410 -22.37 -20.72 10.72
N ALA A 411 -21.20 -21.35 10.74
CA ALA A 411 -20.04 -20.83 11.41
C ALA A 411 -18.79 -20.92 10.54
N VAL A 412 -17.96 -19.88 10.62
CA VAL A 412 -16.64 -19.81 10.02
C VAL A 412 -15.63 -19.56 11.12
N THR A 413 -14.44 -20.13 10.97
CA THR A 413 -13.32 -19.83 11.88
C THR A 413 -12.01 -19.76 11.15
N ILE A 414 -11.09 -19.00 11.72
CA ILE A 414 -9.70 -18.96 11.28
C ILE A 414 -8.96 -20.16 11.89
N ALA A 415 -8.19 -20.86 11.06
CA ALA A 415 -7.34 -21.97 11.50
C ALA A 415 -6.29 -21.45 12.49
N GLY A 416 -6.20 -22.08 13.66
CA GLY A 416 -5.32 -21.64 14.75
C GLY A 416 -5.93 -20.61 15.70
N ASP A 417 -7.17 -20.13 15.44
CA ASP A 417 -7.92 -19.22 16.32
C ASP A 417 -9.05 -19.96 17.05
N GLU A 418 -9.35 -19.54 18.29
CA GLU A 418 -10.48 -20.03 19.11
C GLU A 418 -11.79 -19.27 18.84
N THR A 419 -11.75 -18.22 18.03
CA THR A 419 -12.91 -17.38 17.69
C THR A 419 -13.84 -18.10 16.71
N ILE A 420 -15.15 -18.10 17.02
CA ILE A 420 -16.20 -18.62 16.15
C ILE A 420 -17.01 -17.46 15.58
N PHE A 421 -17.00 -17.31 14.26
CA PHE A 421 -17.83 -16.32 13.59
C PHE A 421 -19.12 -16.97 13.12
N GLU A 422 -20.26 -16.53 13.64
CA GLU A 422 -21.56 -16.98 13.17
C GLU A 422 -21.95 -16.18 11.93
N VAL A 423 -22.23 -16.88 10.83
CA VAL A 423 -22.57 -16.32 9.52
C VAL A 423 -24.03 -16.58 9.18
N VAL A 424 -24.64 -15.59 8.52
CA VAL A 424 -25.98 -15.68 7.91
C VAL A 424 -25.87 -15.66 6.39
N ASP A 425 -26.95 -16.02 5.71
CA ASP A 425 -27.00 -16.02 4.25
C ASP A 425 -26.65 -14.64 3.68
N GLY A 426 -25.80 -14.61 2.66
CA GLY A 426 -25.42 -13.41 1.93
C GLY A 426 -24.25 -12.63 2.52
N VAL A 427 -23.60 -13.08 3.59
CA VAL A 427 -22.45 -12.41 4.20
C VAL A 427 -21.21 -12.52 3.31
N THR A 428 -20.47 -11.41 3.21
CA THR A 428 -19.19 -11.35 2.50
C THR A 428 -18.03 -11.52 3.48
N ILE A 429 -17.11 -12.45 3.19
CA ILE A 429 -15.84 -12.60 3.90
C ILE A 429 -14.79 -11.85 3.10
N GLY A 430 -14.10 -10.92 3.75
CA GLY A 430 -13.07 -10.12 3.13
C GLY A 430 -12.49 -9.11 4.12
N ARG A 431 -11.57 -8.28 3.66
CA ARG A 431 -11.09 -7.14 4.44
C ARG A 431 -11.88 -5.91 4.00
N THR A 432 -12.57 -5.22 4.90
CA THR A 432 -13.18 -3.93 4.56
C THR A 432 -12.06 -2.91 4.35
N THR A 433 -12.24 -1.99 3.40
CA THR A 433 -11.28 -0.91 3.19
C THR A 433 -11.32 0.13 4.33
N ALA A 434 -12.34 0.07 5.19
CA ALA A 434 -12.56 0.97 6.31
C ALA A 434 -11.80 0.58 7.61
N ASP A 435 -11.47 -0.69 7.83
CA ASP A 435 -10.86 -1.18 9.10
C ASP A 435 -9.33 -1.29 9.07
N ARG A 436 -8.64 -0.55 8.19
CA ARG A 436 -7.17 -0.61 8.03
C ARG A 436 -6.38 -0.32 9.32
N ASP A 437 -6.96 0.42 10.27
CA ASP A 437 -6.27 0.89 11.48
C ASP A 437 -6.49 -0.01 12.72
N ARG A 438 -7.26 -1.10 12.63
CA ARG A 438 -7.58 -1.97 13.79
C ARG A 438 -7.17 -3.43 13.60
N ASN A 439 -5.86 -3.71 13.59
CA ASN A 439 -5.29 -5.08 13.64
C ASN A 439 -5.70 -5.97 12.43
N PRO A 440 -4.78 -6.50 11.61
CA PRO A 440 -5.01 -6.90 10.21
C PRO A 440 -5.83 -8.20 9.97
N ASN A 441 -6.90 -8.44 10.72
CA ASN A 441 -7.69 -9.67 10.63
C ASN A 441 -8.73 -9.58 9.51
N ILE A 442 -8.69 -10.54 8.58
CA ILE A 442 -9.80 -10.78 7.63
C ILE A 442 -11.08 -11.06 8.43
N GLY A 443 -12.18 -10.39 8.08
CA GLY A 443 -13.43 -10.40 8.85
C GLY A 443 -14.67 -10.73 8.02
N LEU A 444 -15.83 -10.67 8.69
CA LEU A 444 -17.14 -10.78 8.06
C LEU A 444 -17.75 -9.40 7.87
N VAL A 445 -18.29 -9.15 6.69
CA VAL A 445 -18.97 -7.93 6.28
C VAL A 445 -20.45 -8.24 6.10
N VAL A 446 -21.28 -7.60 6.90
CA VAL A 446 -22.74 -7.83 6.96
C VAL A 446 -23.49 -6.96 5.96
N ASP A 447 -22.93 -5.81 5.63
CA ASP A 447 -23.50 -4.83 4.70
C ASP A 447 -22.64 -4.77 3.43
N ASP A 448 -23.20 -5.14 2.28
CA ASP A 448 -22.46 -5.11 1.00
C ASP A 448 -22.14 -3.68 0.54
N ASP A 449 -22.73 -2.65 1.17
CA ASP A 449 -22.40 -1.25 0.90
C ASP A 449 -21.03 -0.85 1.50
N ASP A 450 -20.45 -1.69 2.38
CA ASP A 450 -19.09 -1.48 2.87
C ASP A 450 -18.07 -1.87 1.78
N PRO A 451 -17.18 -0.95 1.35
CA PRO A 451 -16.16 -1.26 0.37
C PRO A 451 -15.21 -2.34 0.91
N VAL A 452 -15.03 -3.42 0.12
CA VAL A 452 -14.20 -4.58 0.47
C VAL A 452 -12.96 -4.61 -0.45
N GLU A 453 -11.81 -5.02 0.07
CA GLU A 453 -10.59 -5.22 -0.71
C GLU A 453 -10.78 -6.22 -1.85
N SER A 454 -9.86 -6.23 -2.81
CA SER A 454 -9.94 -7.05 -4.02
C SER A 454 -9.96 -8.56 -3.80
N ASN A 455 -9.75 -9.05 -2.57
CA ASN A 455 -9.78 -10.47 -2.19
C ASN A 455 -10.95 -10.72 -1.23
N HIS A 456 -12.06 -11.22 -1.76
CA HIS A 456 -13.27 -11.43 -0.98
C HIS A 456 -14.16 -12.53 -1.58
N ALA A 457 -14.95 -13.18 -0.74
CA ALA A 457 -15.86 -14.24 -1.16
C ALA A 457 -17.18 -14.11 -0.43
N ARG A 458 -18.26 -14.52 -1.09
CA ARG A 458 -19.61 -14.48 -0.52
C ARG A 458 -20.05 -15.86 -0.07
N LEU A 459 -20.65 -15.94 1.13
CA LEU A 459 -21.32 -17.14 1.60
C LEU A 459 -22.83 -17.04 1.35
N GLU A 460 -23.38 -18.05 0.68
CA GLU A 460 -24.78 -18.07 0.27
C GLU A 460 -25.42 -19.41 0.70
N PHE A 461 -26.67 -19.36 1.15
CA PHE A 461 -27.48 -20.53 1.44
C PHE A 461 -28.48 -20.77 0.31
N ASP A 462 -28.36 -21.91 -0.37
CA ASP A 462 -29.17 -22.21 -1.53
C ASP A 462 -30.56 -22.79 -1.20
N ASP A 463 -31.48 -22.75 -2.18
CA ASP A 463 -32.84 -23.32 -2.08
C ASP A 463 -32.85 -24.85 -1.86
N ASP A 464 -31.73 -25.54 -2.13
CA ASP A 464 -31.57 -26.98 -1.93
C ASP A 464 -31.16 -27.32 -0.48
N GLY A 465 -30.91 -26.32 0.36
CA GLY A 465 -30.53 -26.46 1.77
C GLY A 465 -29.03 -26.60 2.02
N TYR A 466 -28.17 -26.11 1.12
CA TYR A 466 -26.72 -26.16 1.25
C TYR A 466 -26.08 -24.77 1.26
N TRP A 467 -25.00 -24.65 2.03
CA TRP A 467 -24.12 -23.49 1.96
C TRP A 467 -23.18 -23.59 0.77
N ARG A 468 -22.93 -22.44 0.14
CA ARG A 468 -21.98 -22.26 -0.94
C ARG A 468 -21.05 -21.09 -0.65
N ILE A 469 -19.84 -21.18 -1.15
CA ILE A 469 -18.93 -20.03 -1.28
C ILE A 469 -18.87 -19.65 -2.75
N ARG A 470 -18.98 -18.36 -3.02
CA ARG A 470 -18.89 -17.78 -4.36
C ARG A 470 -17.75 -16.79 -4.38
N ASP A 471 -16.87 -16.93 -5.36
CA ASP A 471 -15.88 -15.91 -5.64
C ASP A 471 -16.59 -14.73 -6.35
N ILE A 472 -16.54 -13.57 -5.72
CA ILE A 472 -17.00 -12.30 -6.31
C ILE A 472 -15.83 -11.32 -6.50
N SER A 473 -14.61 -11.83 -6.33
CA SER A 473 -13.38 -11.06 -6.41
C SER A 473 -12.76 -11.07 -7.81
N ALA A 474 -11.74 -10.23 -8.00
CA ALA A 474 -10.92 -10.23 -9.21
C ALA A 474 -9.76 -11.25 -9.16
N VAL A 475 -9.44 -11.77 -7.98
CA VAL A 475 -8.20 -12.53 -7.72
C VAL A 475 -8.46 -14.03 -7.59
N GLY A 476 -9.61 -14.42 -7.07
CA GLY A 476 -10.04 -15.80 -6.89
C GLY A 476 -10.07 -16.25 -5.44
N THR A 477 -10.92 -17.24 -5.17
CA THR A 477 -11.09 -17.86 -3.84
C THR A 477 -10.61 -19.31 -3.89
N PHE A 478 -9.70 -19.70 -3.00
CA PHE A 478 -9.16 -21.06 -2.98
C PHE A 478 -9.92 -21.92 -1.98
N VAL A 479 -10.37 -23.09 -2.41
CA VAL A 479 -11.11 -24.06 -1.59
C VAL A 479 -10.40 -25.41 -1.62
N GLU A 480 -10.23 -26.04 -0.46
CA GLU A 480 -9.63 -27.37 -0.37
C GLU A 480 -10.55 -28.40 -1.06
N ALA A 481 -10.04 -29.04 -2.12
CA ALA A 481 -10.78 -29.98 -2.94
C ALA A 481 -11.11 -31.28 -2.20
N THR A 482 -10.23 -31.67 -1.27
CA THR A 482 -10.43 -32.84 -0.39
C THR A 482 -9.81 -32.57 0.96
N GLU A 483 -10.65 -32.65 2.00
CA GLU A 483 -10.27 -32.31 3.37
C GLU A 483 -9.04 -33.08 3.86
N GLY A 484 -8.02 -32.34 4.28
CA GLY A 484 -6.80 -32.89 4.88
C GLY A 484 -5.78 -33.44 3.88
N GLU A 485 -6.03 -33.32 2.58
CA GLU A 485 -5.09 -33.70 1.52
C GLU A 485 -4.23 -32.53 1.02
N GLY A 486 -4.55 -31.28 1.42
CA GLY A 486 -3.76 -30.10 1.04
C GLY A 486 -3.82 -29.74 -0.45
N ARG A 487 -4.82 -30.28 -1.16
CA ARG A 487 -5.09 -29.96 -2.58
C ARG A 487 -6.12 -28.85 -2.66
N TRP A 488 -5.74 -27.75 -3.30
CA TRP A 488 -6.56 -26.55 -3.42
C TRP A 488 -7.08 -26.39 -4.84
N ALA A 489 -8.34 -26.03 -4.98
CA ALA A 489 -8.95 -25.59 -6.21
C ALA A 489 -9.25 -24.09 -6.12
N VAL A 490 -9.24 -23.39 -7.25
CA VAL A 490 -9.55 -21.96 -7.32
C VAL A 490 -10.93 -21.76 -7.92
N LEU A 491 -11.76 -20.98 -7.24
CA LEU A 491 -13.01 -20.42 -7.76
C LEU A 491 -12.69 -19.05 -8.33
N LEU A 492 -13.12 -18.80 -9.55
CA LEU A 492 -12.93 -17.52 -10.23
C LEU A 492 -14.28 -16.98 -10.66
N SER A 493 -14.56 -15.74 -10.30
CA SER A 493 -15.66 -14.98 -10.90
C SER A 493 -15.47 -14.88 -12.42
N SER A 494 -16.57 -14.62 -13.14
CA SER A 494 -16.51 -14.38 -14.59
C SER A 494 -15.51 -13.27 -14.97
N GLU A 495 -15.38 -12.23 -14.13
CA GLU A 495 -14.43 -11.13 -14.27
C GLU A 495 -12.99 -11.58 -13.96
N GLY A 496 -12.79 -12.27 -12.83
CA GLY A 496 -11.49 -12.83 -12.44
C GLY A 496 -10.96 -13.81 -13.49
N ALA A 497 -11.80 -14.70 -14.03
CA ALA A 497 -11.43 -15.63 -15.08
C ALA A 497 -11.02 -14.90 -16.39
N ALA A 498 -11.65 -13.77 -16.72
CA ALA A 498 -11.24 -12.95 -17.86
C ALA A 498 -9.88 -12.27 -17.62
N LEU A 499 -9.67 -11.75 -16.41
CA LEU A 499 -8.42 -11.13 -15.98
C LEU A 499 -7.26 -12.13 -16.03
N HIS A 500 -7.42 -13.30 -15.43
CA HIS A 500 -6.42 -14.37 -15.45
C HIS A 500 -6.01 -14.77 -16.88
N ARG A 501 -6.97 -14.94 -17.79
CA ARG A 501 -6.70 -15.21 -19.21
C ARG A 501 -5.93 -14.08 -19.91
N GLN A 502 -6.25 -12.82 -19.58
CA GLN A 502 -5.55 -11.65 -20.12
C GLN A 502 -4.07 -11.61 -19.67
N HIS A 503 -3.79 -12.06 -18.45
CA HIS A 503 -2.43 -12.15 -17.89
C HIS A 503 -1.69 -13.44 -18.29
N GLY A 504 -2.22 -14.23 -19.24
CA GLY A 504 -1.58 -15.42 -19.77
C GLY A 504 -1.62 -16.63 -18.83
N PHE A 505 -2.46 -16.57 -17.79
CA PHE A 505 -2.81 -17.72 -16.96
C PHE A 505 -3.99 -18.43 -17.60
N ASP A 506 -3.85 -19.73 -17.87
CA ASP A 506 -4.98 -20.54 -18.29
C ASP A 506 -5.67 -21.09 -17.02
N PRO A 507 -6.80 -20.50 -16.59
CA PRO A 507 -7.46 -20.93 -15.36
C PRO A 507 -7.92 -22.39 -15.43
N ASP A 508 -8.16 -22.90 -16.64
CA ASP A 508 -8.57 -24.29 -16.89
C ASP A 508 -7.38 -25.27 -16.75
N ALA A 509 -6.14 -24.78 -16.76
CA ALA A 509 -4.92 -25.58 -16.58
C ALA A 509 -4.43 -25.67 -15.12
N ALA A 510 -4.87 -24.75 -14.25
CA ALA A 510 -4.40 -24.64 -12.87
C ALA A 510 -5.35 -25.29 -11.84
N ALA A 511 -6.59 -25.55 -12.22
CA ALA A 511 -7.54 -26.21 -11.35
C ALA A 511 -7.38 -27.74 -11.46
N GLU A 512 -6.94 -28.41 -10.39
CA GLU A 512 -7.15 -29.85 -10.25
C GLU A 512 -8.65 -30.12 -9.94
N GLY A 513 -9.54 -29.76 -10.87
CA GLY A 513 -10.99 -29.91 -10.78
C GLY A 513 -11.75 -28.71 -11.36
N ASP A 514 -12.62 -28.96 -12.34
CA ASP A 514 -13.55 -27.96 -12.89
C ASP A 514 -14.55 -27.53 -11.79
N LEU A 515 -14.26 -26.43 -11.09
CA LEU A 515 -15.22 -25.79 -10.19
C LEU A 515 -15.78 -24.54 -10.88
N GLU A 516 -17.10 -24.37 -10.79
CA GLU A 516 -17.77 -23.14 -11.19
C GLU A 516 -17.32 -21.98 -10.29
N GLU A 517 -17.74 -20.74 -10.56
CA GLU A 517 -17.46 -19.59 -9.66
C GLU A 517 -18.06 -19.75 -8.24
N THR A 518 -18.81 -20.84 -8.01
CA THR A 518 -19.39 -21.25 -6.75
C THR A 518 -19.04 -22.70 -6.42
N THR A 519 -18.90 -23.03 -5.13
CA THR A 519 -18.79 -24.41 -4.66
C THR A 519 -19.58 -24.67 -3.38
N ARG A 520 -20.12 -25.88 -3.23
CA ARG A 520 -20.87 -26.30 -2.03
C ARG A 520 -19.91 -26.60 -0.88
N LEU A 521 -20.18 -26.01 0.28
CA LEU A 521 -19.41 -26.20 1.50
C LEU A 521 -19.97 -27.35 2.34
N ARG A 522 -19.07 -28.12 2.95
CA ARG A 522 -19.36 -29.13 3.97
C ARG A 522 -18.69 -28.76 5.28
N ASP A 523 -19.14 -29.32 6.38
CA ASP A 523 -18.44 -29.19 7.66
C ASP A 523 -16.96 -29.54 7.53
N GLY A 524 -16.09 -28.64 7.96
CA GLY A 524 -14.64 -28.81 7.90
C GLY A 524 -13.96 -28.23 6.66
N THR A 525 -14.71 -27.91 5.61
CA THR A 525 -14.16 -27.39 4.34
C THR A 525 -13.24 -26.19 4.61
N ALA A 526 -11.98 -26.31 4.20
CA ALA A 526 -11.01 -25.24 4.30
C ALA A 526 -11.08 -24.36 3.04
N PHE A 527 -10.98 -23.04 3.22
CA PHE A 527 -10.87 -22.08 2.12
C PHE A 527 -9.95 -20.91 2.52
N THR A 528 -9.39 -20.21 1.54
CA THR A 528 -8.59 -19.01 1.76
C THR A 528 -8.83 -18.01 0.64
N LEU A 529 -8.71 -16.71 0.97
CA LEU A 529 -8.89 -15.59 0.04
C LEU A 529 -7.57 -15.17 -0.61
N GLU A 530 -6.49 -15.89 -0.33
CA GLU A 530 -5.15 -15.64 -0.84
C GLU A 530 -4.52 -16.93 -1.36
N ASP A 531 -3.45 -16.81 -2.14
CA ASP A 531 -2.74 -17.99 -2.63
C ASP A 531 -2.27 -18.89 -1.45
N PRO A 532 -2.74 -20.15 -1.38
CA PRO A 532 -2.40 -21.07 -0.28
C PRO A 532 -0.91 -21.43 -0.24
N ARG A 533 -0.11 -21.03 -1.24
CA ARG A 533 1.34 -21.20 -1.31
C ARG A 533 2.14 -20.09 -0.61
N LYS A 534 1.49 -19.02 -0.13
CA LYS A 534 2.14 -17.96 0.68
C LYS A 534 2.64 -18.51 2.02
N GLU A 535 3.52 -17.77 2.69
CA GLU A 535 4.18 -18.28 3.91
C GLU A 535 3.27 -18.42 5.15
N ASN A 536 2.06 -17.85 5.16
CA ASN A 536 1.04 -18.09 6.19
C ASN A 536 -0.34 -17.63 5.68
N PRO A 537 -1.00 -18.37 4.77
CA PRO A 537 -2.30 -17.97 4.25
C PRO A 537 -3.34 -18.05 5.38
N ILE A 538 -4.12 -16.98 5.55
CA ILE A 538 -5.26 -17.00 6.48
C ILE A 538 -6.25 -18.04 5.94
N THR A 539 -6.34 -19.16 6.65
CA THR A 539 -7.18 -20.29 6.26
C THR A 539 -8.43 -20.30 7.10
N PHE A 540 -9.58 -20.29 6.45
CA PHE A 540 -10.88 -20.41 7.07
C PHE A 540 -11.34 -21.85 7.06
N ARG A 541 -12.17 -22.23 8.03
CA ARG A 541 -12.92 -23.48 8.03
C ARG A 541 -14.40 -23.21 8.22
N PHE A 542 -15.21 -23.81 7.35
CA PHE A 542 -16.66 -23.70 7.36
C PHE A 542 -17.33 -24.81 8.18
N PHE A 543 -18.45 -24.47 8.84
CA PHE A 543 -19.31 -25.37 9.59
C PHE A 543 -20.78 -24.98 9.38
N SER A 544 -21.63 -25.98 9.17
CA SER A 544 -23.07 -25.85 8.97
C SER A 544 -23.84 -25.35 10.20
N SER A 545 -23.21 -25.30 11.38
CA SER A 545 -23.75 -24.67 12.59
C SER A 545 -22.65 -24.29 13.59
N VAL A 546 -22.95 -23.32 14.45
CA VAL A 546 -22.08 -22.91 15.57
C VAL A 546 -21.82 -24.08 16.53
N ASP A 547 -22.79 -24.96 16.75
CA ASP A 547 -22.63 -26.13 17.62
C ASP A 547 -21.68 -27.18 17.03
N HIS A 548 -21.65 -27.33 15.70
CA HIS A 548 -20.63 -28.15 15.04
C HIS A 548 -19.23 -27.54 15.16
N ALA A 549 -19.12 -26.21 15.06
CA ALA A 549 -17.86 -25.51 15.29
C ALA A 549 -17.38 -25.61 16.76
N ARG A 550 -18.28 -25.61 17.75
CA ARG A 550 -17.91 -25.75 19.18
C ARG A 550 -17.40 -27.15 19.56
N ASN A 551 -17.89 -28.19 18.89
CA ASN A 551 -17.55 -29.59 19.20
C ASN A 551 -16.21 -30.07 18.58
N ARG A 552 -15.30 -29.13 18.26
CA ARG A 552 -14.00 -29.32 17.57
C ARG A 552 -12.94 -30.19 18.25
N THR A 553 -13.23 -30.81 19.40
CA THR A 553 -12.25 -31.44 20.30
C THR A 553 -11.50 -32.67 19.73
N ARG A 554 -11.53 -32.92 18.42
CA ARG A 554 -10.87 -34.06 17.77
C ARG A 554 -10.06 -33.76 16.53
N TRP A 555 -10.04 -32.55 16.00
CA TRP A 555 -9.27 -32.27 14.79
C TRP A 555 -8.02 -31.47 15.13
N SER A 556 -6.98 -32.21 15.49
CA SER A 556 -5.62 -31.72 15.54
C SER A 556 -5.22 -31.20 14.16
N ASP A 557 -4.59 -30.04 14.15
CA ASP A 557 -3.88 -29.48 13.01
C ASP A 557 -2.96 -30.54 12.34
N PRO A 558 -3.10 -30.85 11.05
CA PRO A 558 -2.16 -31.72 10.34
C PRO A 558 -0.76 -31.11 10.21
N ASN A 559 -0.60 -29.80 10.41
CA ASN A 559 0.63 -29.05 10.16
C ASN A 559 1.52 -28.82 11.38
N ASP A 560 1.19 -29.37 12.54
CA ASP A 560 2.11 -29.39 13.68
C ASP A 560 3.22 -30.45 13.45
N GLY A 561 4.19 -30.11 12.58
CA GLY A 561 5.50 -30.75 12.56
C GLY A 561 5.87 -31.67 11.38
N ARG A 562 5.32 -31.52 10.16
CA ARG A 562 5.91 -32.18 8.97
C ARG A 562 6.63 -31.17 8.06
N PRO A 563 7.88 -31.45 7.65
CA PRO A 563 8.48 -30.70 6.55
C PRO A 563 7.63 -30.96 5.29
N PHE A 564 7.31 -29.89 4.55
CA PHE A 564 6.64 -29.98 3.25
C PHE A 564 7.47 -30.84 2.30
N GLY A 565 7.18 -32.15 2.32
CA GLY A 565 7.77 -33.15 1.45
C GLY A 565 7.03 -33.16 0.12
N GLY A 566 7.70 -32.60 -0.89
CA GLY A 566 7.65 -32.95 -2.30
C GLY A 566 6.29 -33.24 -2.96
N PHE A 567 5.92 -32.37 -3.91
CA PHE A 567 5.15 -32.80 -5.07
C PHE A 567 5.83 -32.33 -6.37
N CYS A 568 5.76 -33.22 -7.36
CA CYS A 568 6.59 -33.28 -8.56
C CYS A 568 6.27 -32.22 -9.62
N THR A 569 7.35 -31.77 -10.28
CA THR A 569 7.52 -31.21 -11.64
C THR A 569 6.31 -30.82 -12.46
#